data_AF-A0A1V5B3M5-F1
#
_entry.id   AF-A0A1V5B3M5-F1
#
_cell.length_a   1.000
_cell.length_b   1.000
_cell.length_c   1.000
_cell.angle_alpha   90.00
_cell.angle_beta   90.00
_cell.angle_gamma   90.00
#
_symmetry.space_group_name_H-M   'P 1'
#
loop_
_entity.id
_entity.type
_entity.pdbx_description
1 polymer ?
#
loop_
_entity_poly.entity_id
_entity_poly.type
_entity_poly.pdbx_seq_one_letter_code
_entity_poly.pdbx_strand_id
1 'polypeptide(L)'
;MSRRFRDLKASDLAKLPALTYDHCLIGAEIIYLHLFNKKNMHWYLAEYGSISRKFFGFYENKSDGICSGLCSVEEIAYWAIKGDAWEPMVDENWKPVAARDIPILTEYVKLMINQPDLT
;
A
#
# COMPACT_ATOMS: atom_id res chain seq x y z
N MET A 1 -4.96 12.18 17.20
CA MET A 1 -6.00 12.33 16.16
C MET A 1 -5.50 11.61 14.92
N SER A 2 -6.24 10.63 14.39
CA SER A 2 -5.92 10.00 13.11
C SER A 2 -6.03 11.06 12.00
N ARG A 3 -4.92 11.29 11.29
CA ARG A 3 -4.93 12.14 10.07
C ARG A 3 -5.75 11.42 9.01
N ARG A 4 -6.39 12.12 8.08
CA ARG A 4 -7.04 11.46 6.91
C ARG A 4 -6.06 11.44 5.73
N PHE A 5 -6.25 10.53 4.78
CA PHE A 5 -5.40 10.47 3.58
C PHE A 5 -5.40 11.81 2.81
N ARG A 6 -6.57 12.45 2.66
CA ARG A 6 -6.69 13.78 2.04
C ARG A 6 -5.93 14.90 2.78
N ASP A 7 -5.60 14.68 4.05
CA ASP A 7 -4.88 15.64 4.87
C ASP A 7 -3.35 15.42 4.77
N LEU A 8 -2.91 14.33 4.14
CA LEU A 8 -1.50 14.08 3.82
C LEU A 8 -1.07 15.07 2.74
N LYS A 9 -0.01 15.83 3.04
CA LYS A 9 0.57 16.77 2.08
C LYS A 9 1.56 16.04 1.17
N ALA A 10 1.89 16.67 0.05
CA ALA A 10 2.97 16.18 -0.82
C ALA A 10 4.28 15.96 -0.05
N SER A 11 4.57 16.77 0.97
CA SER A 11 5.73 16.62 1.86
C SER A 11 5.68 15.37 2.75
N ASP A 12 4.49 14.86 3.06
CA ASP A 12 4.32 13.62 3.81
C ASP A 12 4.53 12.41 2.88
N LEU A 13 3.98 12.50 1.66
CA LEU A 13 4.14 11.47 0.62
C LEU A 13 5.58 11.38 0.09
N ALA A 14 6.30 12.50 0.04
CA ALA A 14 7.70 12.55 -0.39
C ALA A 14 8.69 11.85 0.56
N LYS A 15 8.21 11.37 1.72
CA LYS A 15 9.02 10.58 2.66
C LYS A 15 8.98 9.09 2.37
N LEU A 16 8.05 8.65 1.52
CA LEU A 16 8.13 7.31 0.96
C LEU A 16 9.32 7.23 -0.01
N PRO A 17 9.98 6.08 -0.10
CA PRO A 17 10.94 5.80 -1.16
C PRO A 17 10.36 6.11 -2.54
N ALA A 18 11.22 6.57 -3.44
CA ALA A 18 10.86 6.81 -4.82
C ALA A 18 10.46 5.50 -5.49
N LEU A 19 9.48 5.57 -6.41
CA LEU A 19 9.04 4.43 -7.20
C LEU A 19 10.23 3.84 -7.98
N THR A 20 10.56 2.59 -7.71
CA THR A 20 11.48 1.77 -8.48
C THR A 20 10.66 0.91 -9.45
N TYR A 21 11.24 0.52 -10.58
CA TYR A 21 10.52 -0.32 -11.56
C TYR A 21 10.90 -1.80 -11.43
N ASP A 22 11.75 -2.12 -10.47
CA ASP A 22 12.37 -3.43 -10.29
C ASP A 22 11.75 -4.13 -9.08
N HIS A 23 10.54 -4.64 -9.25
CA HIS A 23 9.78 -5.38 -8.24
C HIS A 23 9.77 -6.89 -8.54
N CYS A 24 10.94 -7.45 -8.86
CA CYS A 24 11.08 -8.88 -9.21
C CYS A 24 10.77 -9.84 -8.05
N LEU A 25 10.73 -9.37 -6.80
CA LEU A 25 10.50 -10.19 -5.61
C LEU A 25 9.40 -9.60 -4.74
N ILE A 26 8.18 -10.11 -4.91
CA ILE A 26 7.04 -9.73 -4.08
C ILE A 26 7.21 -10.26 -2.65
N GLY A 27 7.05 -9.39 -1.66
CA GLY A 27 7.14 -9.67 -0.22
C GLY A 27 8.39 -9.15 0.49
N ALA A 28 9.39 -8.70 -0.27
CA ALA A 28 10.60 -8.08 0.28
C ALA A 28 10.43 -6.58 0.56
N GLU A 29 9.31 -6.00 0.14
CA GLU A 29 9.06 -4.57 0.24
C GLU A 29 8.88 -4.13 1.68
N ILE A 30 9.36 -2.91 1.94
CA ILE A 30 9.20 -2.25 3.22
C ILE A 30 7.98 -1.34 3.10
N ILE A 31 7.00 -1.55 3.96
CA ILE A 31 5.77 -0.75 4.03
C ILE A 31 6.04 0.48 4.89
N TYR A 32 5.82 1.66 4.31
CA TYR A 32 5.99 2.95 4.97
C TYR A 32 4.66 3.64 5.29
N LEU A 33 3.58 3.25 4.60
CA LEU A 33 2.27 3.87 4.79
C LEU A 33 1.17 2.81 4.76
N HIS A 34 0.45 2.67 5.87
CA HIS A 34 -0.76 1.85 5.96
C HIS A 34 -1.99 2.76 5.97
N LEU A 35 -2.90 2.57 5.01
CA LEU A 35 -4.22 3.18 4.99
C LEU A 35 -5.27 2.16 5.37
N PHE A 36 -6.20 2.58 6.23
CA PHE A 36 -7.32 1.79 6.69
C PHE A 36 -8.62 2.57 6.52
N ASN A 37 -9.74 1.87 6.30
CA ASN A 37 -11.06 2.50 6.31
C ASN A 37 -12.05 1.72 7.19
N LYS A 38 -13.20 2.32 7.48
CA LYS A 38 -14.24 1.72 8.34
C LYS A 38 -14.90 0.46 7.76
N LYS A 39 -14.65 0.15 6.50
CA LYS A 39 -15.08 -1.10 5.85
C LYS A 39 -14.06 -2.22 6.01
N ASN A 40 -13.08 -2.02 6.90
CA ASN A 40 -12.02 -2.97 7.20
C ASN A 40 -11.15 -3.30 5.98
N MET A 41 -10.97 -2.33 5.06
CA MET A 41 -10.06 -2.47 3.92
C MET A 41 -8.69 -1.93 4.28
N HIS A 42 -7.65 -2.61 3.81
CA HIS A 42 -6.26 -2.27 4.09
C HIS A 42 -5.45 -2.00 2.82
N TRP A 43 -4.68 -0.91 2.83
CA TRP A 43 -3.71 -0.58 1.78
C TRP A 43 -2.33 -0.34 2.41
N TYR A 44 -1.33 -1.09 1.97
CA TYR A 44 0.04 -1.07 2.48
C TYR A 44 0.97 -0.58 1.38
N LEU A 45 1.46 0.65 1.50
CA LEU A 45 2.19 1.36 0.46
C LEU A 45 3.69 1.41 0.81
N ALA A 46 4.50 0.98 -0.14
CA ALA A 46 5.96 0.87 -0.01
C ALA A 46 6.67 2.06 -0.65
N GLU A 47 6.19 2.51 -1.81
CA GLU A 47 6.89 3.53 -2.60
C GLU A 47 5.91 4.55 -3.18
N TYR A 48 6.42 5.73 -3.53
CA TYR A 48 5.66 6.79 -4.17
C TYR A 48 6.45 7.48 -5.29
N GLY A 49 5.88 7.49 -6.48
CA GLY A 49 6.36 8.28 -7.61
C GLY A 49 5.66 9.64 -7.63
N SER A 50 6.38 10.70 -7.24
CA SER A 50 5.80 12.06 -7.20
C SER A 50 5.39 12.59 -8.58
N ILE A 51 6.15 12.24 -9.64
CA ILE A 51 5.86 12.63 -11.02
C ILE A 51 4.65 11.87 -11.57
N SER A 52 4.64 10.54 -11.42
CA SER A 52 3.57 9.68 -11.91
C SER A 52 2.32 9.72 -11.03
N ARG A 53 2.44 10.25 -9.81
CA ARG A 53 1.43 10.25 -8.74
C ARG A 53 0.88 8.83 -8.48
N LYS A 54 1.76 7.84 -8.54
CA LYS A 54 1.47 6.42 -8.29
C LYS A 54 2.22 5.94 -7.06
N PHE A 55 1.60 5.02 -6.33
CA PHE A 55 2.24 4.22 -5.30
C PHE A 55 2.51 2.82 -5.82
N PHE A 56 3.49 2.17 -5.23
CA PHE A 56 3.62 0.71 -5.25
C PHE A 56 3.26 0.16 -3.88
N GLY A 57 2.52 -0.95 -3.84
CA GLY A 57 2.19 -1.60 -2.60
C GLY A 57 1.14 -2.69 -2.74
N PHE A 58 0.57 -3.08 -1.60
CA PHE A 58 -0.45 -4.10 -1.47
C PHE A 58 -1.79 -3.46 -1.13
N TYR A 59 -2.86 -3.83 -1.81
CA TYR A 59 -4.17 -3.25 -1.59
C TYR A 59 -5.27 -4.29 -1.82
N GLU A 60 -6.37 -4.14 -1.09
CA GLU A 60 -7.56 -4.96 -1.30
C GLU A 60 -8.38 -4.45 -2.49
N ASN A 61 -8.66 -5.35 -3.44
CA ASN A 61 -9.58 -5.10 -4.54
C ASN A 61 -10.98 -5.65 -4.20
N LYS A 62 -12.03 -5.00 -4.71
CA LYS A 62 -13.43 -5.41 -4.52
C LYS A 62 -13.76 -6.80 -5.05
N SER A 63 -12.95 -7.34 -5.95
CA SER A 63 -13.26 -8.57 -6.67
C SER A 63 -12.89 -9.83 -5.88
N ASP A 64 -11.67 -9.99 -5.35
CA ASP A 64 -11.21 -11.29 -4.81
C ASP A 64 -9.94 -11.20 -3.91
N GLY A 65 -9.84 -10.21 -3.02
CA GLY A 65 -8.80 -10.18 -1.97
C GLY A 65 -7.63 -9.24 -2.22
N ILE A 66 -6.44 -9.64 -1.74
CA ILE A 66 -5.22 -8.81 -1.73
C ILE A 66 -4.53 -8.87 -3.08
N CYS A 67 -4.12 -7.71 -3.59
CA CYS A 67 -3.29 -7.58 -4.79
C CYS A 67 -2.04 -6.74 -4.46
N SER A 68 -0.93 -6.98 -5.15
CA SER A 68 0.23 -6.10 -5.18
C SER A 68 0.38 -5.41 -6.54
N GLY A 69 0.80 -4.15 -6.55
CA GLY A 69 1.11 -3.45 -7.78
C GLY A 69 1.08 -1.93 -7.66
N LEU A 70 0.97 -1.28 -8.82
CA LEU A 70 0.86 0.17 -8.90
C LEU A 70 -0.59 0.64 -8.71
N CYS A 71 -0.80 1.60 -7.82
CA CYS A 71 -2.08 2.29 -7.65
C CYS A 71 -1.90 3.82 -7.67
N SER A 72 -2.76 4.53 -8.36
CA SER A 72 -2.74 6.00 -8.44
C SER A 72 -3.34 6.66 -7.19
N VAL A 73 -2.89 7.89 -6.89
CA VAL A 73 -3.51 8.74 -5.86
C VAL A 73 -5.02 8.90 -6.13
N GLU A 74 -5.40 9.00 -7.40
CA GLU A 74 -6.78 9.12 -7.85
C GLU A 74 -7.62 7.88 -7.52
N GLU A 75 -7.06 6.67 -7.69
CA GLU A 75 -7.74 5.42 -7.29
C GLU A 75 -7.95 5.38 -5.78
N ILE A 76 -6.94 5.76 -4.99
CA ILE A 76 -7.07 5.82 -3.51
C ILE A 76 -8.21 6.77 -3.13
N ALA A 77 -8.23 7.96 -3.74
CA ALA A 77 -9.23 8.99 -3.49
C ALA A 77 -10.64 8.55 -3.95
N TYR A 78 -10.75 7.89 -5.10
CA TYR A 78 -12.00 7.33 -5.59
C TYR A 78 -12.60 6.32 -4.60
N TRP A 79 -11.76 5.42 -4.08
CA TRP A 79 -12.19 4.45 -3.07
C TRP A 79 -12.56 5.11 -1.75
N ALA A 80 -11.91 6.23 -1.39
CA ALA A 80 -12.27 7.02 -0.22
C ALA A 80 -13.70 7.60 -0.33
N ILE A 81 -14.10 8.00 -1.54
CA ILE A 81 -15.42 8.59 -1.81
C ILE A 81 -16.52 7.52 -1.81
N LYS A 82 -16.26 6.32 -2.33
CA LYS A 82 -17.24 5.23 -2.41
C LYS A 82 -17.30 4.31 -1.18
N GLY A 83 -16.20 4.23 -0.44
CA GLY A 83 -15.99 3.30 0.66
C GLY A 83 -16.29 3.95 1.99
N ASP A 84 -15.32 4.70 2.47
CA ASP A 84 -15.32 5.55 3.65
C ASP A 84 -13.97 6.31 3.60
N ALA A 85 -13.83 7.39 4.37
CA ALA A 85 -12.57 8.12 4.39
C ALA A 85 -11.40 7.23 4.85
N TRP A 86 -10.29 7.24 4.10
CA TRP A 86 -9.06 6.58 4.52
C TRP A 86 -8.42 7.30 5.71
N GLU A 87 -8.12 6.53 6.73
CA GLU A 87 -7.33 6.91 7.88
C GLU A 87 -5.93 6.27 7.73
N PRO A 88 -4.88 7.06 7.44
CA PRO A 88 -3.52 6.63 7.63
C PRO A 88 -3.33 6.15 9.08
N MET A 89 -3.06 4.85 9.20
CA MET A 89 -2.64 4.18 10.42
C MET A 89 -1.16 4.52 10.60
N VAL A 90 -0.91 5.77 10.95
CA VAL A 90 0.41 6.24 11.36
C VAL A 90 0.50 5.89 12.84
N ASP A 91 1.23 4.83 13.18
CA ASP A 91 1.72 4.74 14.54
C ASP A 91 2.59 5.97 14.82
N GLU A 92 2.72 6.38 16.08
CA GLU A 92 3.50 7.58 16.44
C GLU A 92 4.99 7.47 16.04
N ASN A 93 5.46 6.30 15.61
CA ASN A 93 6.87 6.01 15.36
C ASN A 93 7.24 5.78 13.89
N TRP A 94 6.26 5.72 12.98
CA TRP A 94 6.51 5.53 11.54
C TRP A 94 7.47 4.39 11.25
N LYS A 95 7.37 3.28 12.00
CA LYS A 95 8.33 2.19 11.83
C LYS A 95 8.03 1.46 10.54
N PRO A 96 8.95 1.47 9.56
CA PRO A 96 8.77 0.70 8.36
C PRO A 96 8.73 -0.78 8.73
N VAL A 97 7.80 -1.54 8.14
CA VAL A 97 7.62 -2.98 8.42
C VAL A 97 7.75 -3.74 7.12
N ALA A 98 8.46 -4.87 7.12
CA ALA A 98 8.54 -5.71 5.93
C ALA A 98 7.16 -6.32 5.62
N ALA A 99 6.78 -6.36 4.35
CA ALA A 99 5.47 -6.86 3.92
C ALA A 99 5.20 -8.29 4.43
N ARG A 100 6.21 -9.15 4.44
CA ARG A 100 6.14 -10.53 4.97
C ARG A 100 5.77 -10.62 6.47
N ASP A 101 6.08 -9.58 7.24
CA ASP A 101 5.84 -9.54 8.70
C ASP A 101 4.42 -9.02 9.03
N ILE A 102 3.68 -8.55 8.03
CA ILE A 102 2.28 -8.11 8.18
C ILE A 102 1.37 -9.34 8.03
N PRO A 103 0.64 -9.76 9.08
CA PRO A 103 -0.09 -11.04 9.07
C PRO A 103 -1.07 -11.22 7.93
N ILE A 104 -1.76 -10.14 7.52
CA ILE A 104 -2.73 -10.20 6.41
C ILE A 104 -2.02 -10.39 5.05
N LEU A 105 -0.78 -9.95 4.91
CA LEU A 105 0.01 -10.08 3.67
C LEU A 105 0.78 -11.40 3.60
N THR A 106 1.06 -12.06 4.74
CA THR A 106 1.91 -13.25 4.80
C THR A 106 1.47 -14.36 3.84
N GLU A 107 0.17 -14.68 3.77
CA GLU A 107 -0.32 -15.73 2.88
C GLU A 107 -0.28 -15.31 1.41
N TYR A 108 -0.57 -14.05 1.11
CA TYR A 108 -0.45 -13.50 -0.25
C TYR A 108 1.01 -13.57 -0.74
N VAL A 109 1.96 -13.13 0.08
CA VAL A 109 3.39 -13.15 -0.22
C VAL A 109 3.86 -14.59 -0.48
N LYS A 110 3.44 -15.56 0.35
CA LYS A 110 3.75 -16.98 0.11
C LYS A 110 3.24 -17.47 -1.24
N LEU A 111 2.01 -17.11 -1.63
CA LEU A 111 1.45 -17.48 -2.93
C LEU A 111 2.25 -16.89 -4.09
N MET A 112 2.66 -15.63 -3.99
CA MET A 112 3.43 -14.95 -5.04
C MET A 112 4.86 -15.49 -5.17
N ILE A 113 5.50 -15.88 -4.06
CA ILE A 113 6.82 -16.54 -4.07
C ILE A 113 6.75 -17.95 -4.66
N ASN A 114 5.65 -18.67 -4.41
CA ASN A 114 5.49 -20.07 -4.81
C ASN A 114 4.91 -20.25 -6.23
N GLN A 115 4.65 -19.20 -7.00
CA GLN A 115 4.28 -19.38 -8.39
C GLN A 115 5.51 -19.93 -9.14
N PRO A 116 5.44 -21.16 -9.67
CA PRO A 116 6.52 -21.67 -10.51
C PRO A 116 6.63 -20.73 -11.71
N ASP A 117 7.86 -20.45 -12.15
CA ASP A 117 8.13 -19.76 -13.41
C ASP A 117 7.28 -20.44 -14.50
N LEU A 118 6.18 -19.79 -14.89
CA LEU A 118 5.42 -20.17 -16.07
C LEU A 118 6.18 -19.60 -17.28
N THR A 119 7.33 -20.23 -17.56
CA THR A 119 8.02 -20.18 -18.85
C THR A 119 7.25 -20.91 -19.92
#